data_AF-A0A2V9VHU3-F1
#
_entry.id   AF-A0A2V9VHU3-F1
#
_cell.length_a   1.000
_cell.length_b   1.000
_cell.length_c   1.000
_cell.angle_alpha   90.00
_cell.angle_beta   90.00
_cell.angle_gamma   90.00
#
_symmetry.space_group_name_H-M   'P 1'
#
loop_
_entity.id
_entity.type
_entity.pdbx_description
1 polymer ?
#
loop_
_entity_poly.entity_id
_entity_poly.type
_entity_poly.pdbx_seq_one_letter_code
_entity_poly.pdbx_strand_id
1 'polypeptide(L)'
;MIERFSFSDLRELFAKANEEKSGDQLAGLAARSERERVAAKQKLADLTLDEIVRQPLIDPDNDDVSRLLLDTFDRTTFDSLRSMTVGEFREYLLDDDTTAVDLEGVQRAIIPEIAAAVTKLMSNKDLVLAAARIRNVTRCRNTMGERDVLGIRVQPNHPSDDIDGILLAAFEGLLYGCGDAVLGVNPATDSVETVSRILIALQRLIDAYQIPTQACCLAHITTQLEAMRRGAPVDLLFQSIAGTQAANASFGISLAMLTEGREQVLDHHRGRDVPWKGDHVMYFETGQGSALSAEAHH
;
A
#
# COMPACT_ATOMS: atom_id res chain seq x y z
N MET A 1 -9.88 -31.20 30.73
CA MET A 1 -9.44 -30.01 31.48
C MET A 1 -9.86 -28.81 30.66
N ILE A 2 -10.62 -27.86 31.23
CA ILE A 2 -11.03 -26.65 30.49
C ILE A 2 -9.83 -25.71 30.48
N GLU A 3 -9.28 -25.44 29.30
CA GLU A 3 -8.21 -24.48 29.09
C GLU A 3 -8.86 -23.11 28.82
N ARG A 4 -8.44 -22.07 29.55
CA ARG A 4 -8.99 -20.71 29.42
C ARG A 4 -7.91 -19.78 28.88
N PHE A 5 -8.19 -19.14 27.76
CA PHE A 5 -7.34 -18.10 27.18
C PHE A 5 -7.90 -16.72 27.52
N SER A 6 -7.02 -15.77 27.81
CA SER A 6 -7.36 -14.37 28.05
C SER A 6 -6.34 -13.50 27.35
N PHE A 7 -6.81 -12.47 26.66
CA PHE A 7 -5.98 -11.50 25.96
C PHE A 7 -6.11 -10.16 26.69
N SER A 8 -4.98 -9.50 26.94
CA SER A 8 -4.88 -8.30 27.76
C SER A 8 -5.46 -7.06 27.08
N ASP A 9 -5.28 -6.94 25.77
CA ASP A 9 -5.79 -5.86 24.93
C ASP A 9 -6.04 -6.32 23.48
N LEU A 10 -6.52 -5.40 22.64
CA LEU A 10 -6.75 -5.68 21.22
C LEU A 10 -5.46 -5.96 20.45
N ARG A 11 -4.32 -5.37 20.83
CA ARG A 11 -3.03 -5.61 20.16
C ARG A 11 -2.61 -7.05 20.34
N GLU A 12 -2.67 -7.58 21.56
CA GLU A 12 -2.38 -8.98 21.83
C GLU A 12 -3.35 -9.89 21.08
N LEU A 13 -4.65 -9.62 21.14
CA LEU A 13 -5.65 -10.42 20.42
C LEU A 13 -5.38 -10.46 18.90
N PHE A 14 -5.10 -9.32 18.28
CA PHE A 14 -4.78 -9.23 16.85
C PHE A 14 -3.51 -9.98 16.50
N ALA A 15 -2.46 -9.85 17.32
CA ALA A 15 -1.20 -10.55 17.11
C ALA A 15 -1.38 -12.07 17.20
N LYS A 16 -2.05 -12.57 18.25
CA LYS A 16 -2.25 -14.00 18.49
C LYS A 16 -3.20 -14.65 17.48
N ALA A 17 -4.08 -13.87 16.84
CA ALA A 17 -4.99 -14.35 15.79
C ALA A 17 -4.33 -14.54 14.40
N ASN A 18 -3.09 -14.07 14.20
CA ASN A 18 -2.37 -14.33 12.95
C ASN A 18 -2.08 -15.82 12.75
N GLU A 19 -1.97 -16.22 11.48
CA GLU A 19 -1.23 -17.44 11.15
C GLU A 19 0.25 -17.31 11.53
N GLU A 20 0.93 -18.46 11.65
CA GLU A 20 2.34 -18.49 12.03
C GLU A 20 3.21 -17.67 11.06
N LYS A 21 3.94 -16.70 11.61
CA LYS A 21 4.86 -15.82 10.90
C LYS A 21 6.13 -15.64 11.71
N SER A 22 7.29 -15.78 11.07
CA SER A 22 8.60 -15.63 11.73
C SER A 22 8.81 -14.24 12.33
N GLY A 23 8.30 -13.18 11.68
CA GLY A 23 8.36 -11.81 12.21
C GLY A 23 7.61 -11.64 13.53
N ASP A 24 6.40 -12.19 13.62
CA ASP A 24 5.60 -12.15 14.85
C ASP A 24 6.26 -12.97 15.98
N GLN A 25 6.93 -14.07 15.64
CA GLN A 25 7.69 -14.86 16.61
C GLN A 25 8.90 -14.09 17.12
N LEU A 26 9.67 -13.46 16.23
CA LEU A 26 10.83 -12.64 16.58
C LEU A 26 10.43 -11.47 17.49
N ALA A 27 9.27 -10.86 17.23
CA ALA A 27 8.71 -9.79 18.05
C ALA A 27 8.09 -10.28 19.38
N GLY A 28 8.02 -11.59 19.62
CA GLY A 28 7.35 -12.17 20.81
C GLY A 28 5.82 -12.06 20.79
N LEU A 29 5.24 -11.74 19.63
CA LEU A 29 3.82 -11.44 19.44
C LEU A 29 3.01 -12.68 19.03
N ALA A 30 3.62 -13.69 18.42
CA ALA A 30 2.95 -14.89 17.93
C ALA A 30 2.25 -15.72 19.03
N ALA A 31 1.19 -16.44 18.67
CA ALA A 31 0.53 -17.40 19.56
C ALA A 31 1.50 -18.52 19.99
N ARG A 32 1.43 -18.89 21.27
CA ARG A 32 2.26 -19.92 21.92
C ARG A 32 1.84 -21.33 21.49
N SER A 33 0.62 -21.48 20.98
CA SER A 33 0.10 -22.74 20.46
C SER A 33 -1.03 -22.51 19.46
N GLU A 34 -1.34 -23.53 18.66
CA GLU A 34 -2.52 -23.52 17.78
C GLU A 34 -3.84 -23.35 18.54
N ARG A 35 -3.95 -23.87 19.78
CA ARG A 35 -5.15 -23.67 20.60
C ARG A 35 -5.33 -22.21 20.98
N GLU A 36 -4.26 -21.52 21.35
CA GLU A 36 -4.30 -20.09 21.67
C GLU A 36 -4.65 -19.27 20.41
N ARG A 37 -4.10 -19.64 19.24
CA ARG A 37 -4.44 -19.00 17.96
C ARG A 37 -5.92 -19.14 17.62
N VAL A 38 -6.46 -20.36 17.73
CA VAL A 38 -7.89 -20.60 17.47
C VAL A 38 -8.75 -19.84 18.49
N ALA A 39 -8.38 -19.82 19.77
CA ALA A 39 -9.09 -19.04 20.78
C ALA A 39 -9.04 -17.52 20.49
N ALA A 40 -7.90 -17.01 19.99
CA ALA A 40 -7.76 -15.62 19.57
C ALA A 40 -8.66 -15.31 18.35
N LYS A 41 -8.67 -16.18 17.33
CA LYS A 41 -9.55 -16.02 16.17
C LYS A 41 -11.03 -16.06 16.55
N GLN A 42 -11.43 -16.97 17.44
CA GLN A 42 -12.79 -17.03 17.96
C GLN A 42 -13.17 -15.74 18.69
N LYS A 43 -12.31 -15.28 19.61
CA LYS A 43 -12.58 -14.03 20.34
C LYS A 43 -12.61 -12.81 19.40
N LEU A 44 -11.75 -12.77 18.39
CA LEU A 44 -11.72 -11.72 17.37
C LEU A 44 -12.98 -11.74 16.51
N ALA A 45 -13.49 -12.92 16.14
CA ALA A 45 -14.72 -13.07 15.37
C ALA A 45 -15.95 -12.51 16.09
N ASP A 46 -15.97 -12.56 17.42
CA ASP A 46 -17.07 -12.08 18.26
C ASP A 46 -16.98 -10.57 18.59
N LEU A 47 -15.88 -9.89 18.25
CA LEU A 47 -15.78 -8.44 18.44
C LEU A 47 -16.64 -7.70 17.44
N THR A 48 -17.34 -6.66 17.89
CA THR A 48 -18.02 -5.73 16.99
C THR A 48 -17.02 -4.82 16.28
N LEU A 49 -17.38 -4.33 15.09
CA LEU A 49 -16.57 -3.34 14.39
C LEU A 49 -16.45 -2.04 15.20
N ASP A 50 -17.51 -1.65 15.94
CA ASP A 50 -17.52 -0.50 16.85
C ASP A 50 -16.45 -0.61 17.94
N GLU A 51 -16.25 -1.81 18.52
CA GLU A 51 -15.23 -2.04 19.55
C GLU A 51 -13.81 -1.78 19.02
N ILE A 52 -13.52 -2.16 17.78
CA ILE A 52 -12.22 -1.93 17.13
C ILE A 52 -12.01 -0.42 16.93
N VAL A 53 -13.01 0.29 16.39
CA VAL A 53 -12.89 1.74 16.12
C VAL A 53 -12.73 2.55 17.41
N ARG A 54 -13.38 2.14 18.51
CA ARG A 54 -13.33 2.85 19.80
C ARG A 54 -12.04 2.59 20.58
N GLN A 55 -11.25 1.60 20.20
CA GLN A 55 -10.01 1.22 20.86
C GLN A 55 -8.88 1.18 19.83
N PRO A 56 -8.39 2.34 19.36
CA PRO A 56 -7.33 2.38 18.38
C PRO A 56 -6.08 1.68 18.93
N LEU A 57 -5.42 0.88 18.08
CA LEU A 57 -4.25 0.09 18.50
C LEU A 57 -3.06 0.99 18.86
N ILE A 58 -2.97 2.14 18.19
CA ILE A 58 -1.98 3.19 18.39
C ILE A 58 -2.75 4.50 18.68
N ASP A 59 -2.27 5.26 19.65
CA ASP A 59 -2.93 6.48 20.09
C ASP A 59 -2.83 7.59 19.00
N PRO A 60 -3.94 8.05 18.41
CA PRO A 60 -3.94 9.10 17.38
C PRO A 60 -3.42 10.47 17.89
N ASP A 61 -3.35 10.68 19.20
CA ASP A 61 -2.71 11.87 19.75
C ASP A 61 -1.18 11.83 19.61
N ASN A 62 -0.62 10.62 19.48
CA ASN A 62 0.82 10.35 19.39
C ASN A 62 1.29 9.80 18.03
N ASP A 63 0.37 9.59 17.08
CA ASP A 63 0.67 9.00 15.77
C ASP A 63 -0.15 9.65 14.65
N ASP A 64 0.52 10.33 13.72
CA ASP A 64 -0.11 11.06 12.62
C ASP A 64 -0.79 10.16 11.57
N VAL A 65 -0.34 8.91 11.41
CA VAL A 65 -0.97 7.92 10.53
C VAL A 65 -2.32 7.52 11.10
N SER A 66 -2.37 7.20 12.39
CA SER A 66 -3.61 6.87 13.11
C SER A 66 -4.59 8.05 13.11
N ARG A 67 -4.08 9.27 13.27
CA ARG A 67 -4.90 10.49 13.15
C ARG A 67 -5.48 10.64 11.75
N LEU A 68 -4.67 10.48 10.70
CA LEU A 68 -5.13 10.55 9.31
C LEU A 68 -6.24 9.54 9.02
N LEU A 69 -6.11 8.32 9.54
CA LEU A 69 -7.14 7.28 9.39
C LEU A 69 -8.46 7.70 10.03
N LEU A 70 -8.43 8.29 11.23
CA LEU A 70 -9.62 8.79 11.90
C LEU A 70 -10.23 10.01 11.22
N ASP A 71 -9.40 10.93 10.72
CA ASP A 71 -9.85 12.16 10.05
C ASP A 71 -10.51 11.87 8.69
N THR A 72 -10.10 10.79 8.03
CA THR A 72 -10.63 10.37 6.72
C THR A 72 -11.72 9.30 6.80
N PHE A 73 -12.06 8.87 8.02
CA PHE A 73 -13.04 7.83 8.29
C PHE A 73 -14.48 8.31 8.12
N ASP A 74 -15.24 7.64 7.24
CA ASP A 74 -16.66 7.92 7.04
C ASP A 74 -17.52 7.27 8.13
N ARG A 75 -17.73 8.03 9.21
CA ARG A 75 -18.59 7.61 10.33
C ARG A 75 -20.05 7.38 9.94
N THR A 76 -20.56 8.13 8.96
CA THR A 76 -21.98 8.06 8.59
C THR A 76 -22.27 6.73 7.90
N THR A 77 -21.43 6.34 6.95
CA THR A 77 -21.54 5.04 6.28
C THR A 77 -21.20 3.90 7.24
N PHE A 78 -20.29 4.13 8.20
CA PHE A 78 -19.96 3.12 9.21
C PHE A 78 -21.13 2.77 10.14
N ASP A 79 -22.10 3.66 10.35
CA ASP A 79 -23.24 3.40 11.24
C ASP A 79 -24.05 2.16 10.83
N SER A 80 -24.09 1.79 9.54
CA SER A 80 -24.76 0.57 9.08
C SER A 80 -23.96 -0.71 9.33
N LEU A 81 -22.65 -0.59 9.59
CA LEU A 81 -21.74 -1.73 9.78
C LEU A 81 -21.32 -1.92 11.24
N ARG A 82 -21.37 -0.86 12.05
CA ARG A 82 -20.77 -0.82 13.40
C ARG A 82 -21.18 -1.96 14.34
N SER A 83 -22.43 -2.44 14.24
CA SER A 83 -22.97 -3.50 15.10
C SER A 83 -22.58 -4.89 14.63
N MET A 84 -22.10 -5.05 13.40
CA MET A 84 -21.64 -6.33 12.90
C MET A 84 -20.43 -6.79 13.72
N THR A 85 -20.34 -8.08 13.98
CA THR A 85 -19.10 -8.69 14.45
C THR A 85 -18.09 -8.80 13.31
N VAL A 86 -16.81 -9.01 13.61
CA VAL A 86 -15.79 -9.28 12.58
C VAL A 86 -16.15 -10.56 11.80
N GLY A 87 -16.73 -11.56 12.47
CA GLY A 87 -17.25 -12.76 11.83
C GLY A 87 -18.40 -12.47 10.86
N GLU A 88 -19.39 -11.68 11.27
CA GLU A 88 -20.50 -11.26 10.40
C GLU A 88 -20.00 -10.41 9.23
N PHE A 89 -19.01 -9.53 9.45
CA PHE A 89 -18.39 -8.75 8.39
C PHE A 89 -17.62 -9.63 7.39
N ARG A 90 -16.95 -10.71 7.85
CA ARG A 90 -16.36 -11.71 6.96
C ARG A 90 -17.43 -12.32 6.06
N GLU A 91 -18.55 -12.75 6.62
CA GLU A 91 -19.64 -13.34 5.83
C GLU A 91 -20.21 -12.31 4.84
N TYR A 92 -20.42 -11.06 5.27
CA TYR A 92 -20.85 -9.97 4.38
C TYR A 92 -19.92 -9.80 3.16
N LEU A 93 -18.60 -9.87 3.36
CA LEU A 93 -17.62 -9.76 2.26
C LEU A 93 -17.64 -10.98 1.31
N LEU A 94 -18.05 -12.15 1.79
CA LEU A 94 -18.06 -13.41 1.04
C LEU A 94 -19.43 -13.73 0.42
N ASP A 95 -20.49 -13.06 0.88
CA ASP A 95 -21.84 -13.23 0.37
C ASP A 95 -21.91 -12.97 -1.14
N ASP A 96 -22.64 -13.80 -1.89
CA ASP A 96 -22.81 -13.66 -3.34
C ASP A 96 -23.67 -12.45 -3.71
N ASP A 97 -24.55 -12.00 -2.81
CA ASP A 97 -25.44 -10.85 -2.99
C ASP A 97 -24.71 -9.51 -2.73
N THR A 98 -23.58 -9.52 -2.01
CA THR A 98 -22.77 -8.30 -1.80
C THR A 98 -21.99 -7.96 -3.06
N THR A 99 -22.36 -6.86 -3.74
CA THR A 99 -21.77 -6.47 -5.02
C THR A 99 -20.51 -5.60 -4.87
N ALA A 100 -19.77 -5.42 -5.98
CA ALA A 100 -18.62 -4.50 -6.00
C ALA A 100 -19.02 -3.04 -5.69
N VAL A 101 -20.23 -2.63 -6.08
CA VAL A 101 -20.77 -1.28 -5.82
C VAL A 101 -21.05 -1.10 -4.34
N ASP A 102 -21.56 -2.12 -3.66
CA ASP A 102 -21.79 -2.09 -2.22
C ASP A 102 -20.46 -1.94 -1.46
N LEU A 103 -19.43 -2.68 -1.87
CA LEU A 103 -18.09 -2.61 -1.29
C LEU A 103 -17.41 -1.25 -1.53
N GLU A 104 -17.57 -0.68 -2.73
CA GLU A 104 -17.08 0.67 -3.04
C GLU A 104 -17.78 1.72 -2.16
N GLY A 105 -19.09 1.58 -1.97
CA GLY A 105 -19.89 2.47 -1.13
C GLY A 105 -19.45 2.51 0.33
N VAL A 106 -18.94 1.40 0.87
CA VAL A 106 -18.48 1.32 2.27
C VAL A 106 -16.97 1.46 2.45
N GLN A 107 -16.18 1.62 1.39
CA GLN A 107 -14.71 1.60 1.46
C GLN A 107 -14.14 2.60 2.49
N ARG A 108 -14.70 3.82 2.55
CA ARG A 108 -14.26 4.88 3.49
C ARG A 108 -14.72 4.66 4.93
N ALA A 109 -15.63 3.71 5.16
CA ALA A 109 -16.08 3.27 6.48
C ALA A 109 -15.29 2.08 7.03
N ILE A 110 -14.24 1.61 6.33
CA ILE A 110 -13.39 0.50 6.78
C ILE A 110 -11.99 1.03 7.08
N ILE A 111 -11.63 1.08 8.37
CA ILE A 111 -10.26 1.39 8.80
C ILE A 111 -9.34 0.16 8.64
N PRO A 112 -8.00 0.36 8.53
CA PRO A 112 -7.04 -0.74 8.39
C PRO A 112 -7.15 -1.81 9.46
N GLU A 113 -7.49 -1.47 10.71
CA GLU A 113 -7.68 -2.42 11.80
C GLU A 113 -8.85 -3.36 11.55
N ILE A 114 -9.96 -2.88 10.98
CA ILE A 114 -11.09 -3.73 10.58
C ILE A 114 -10.67 -4.66 9.44
N ALA A 115 -9.99 -4.13 8.43
CA ALA A 115 -9.47 -4.93 7.32
C ALA A 115 -8.49 -6.01 7.80
N ALA A 116 -7.62 -5.68 8.76
CA ALA A 116 -6.69 -6.63 9.37
C ALA A 116 -7.43 -7.69 10.21
N ALA A 117 -8.44 -7.29 10.99
CA ALA A 117 -9.23 -8.20 11.81
C ALA A 117 -9.93 -9.26 10.95
N VAL A 118 -10.64 -8.84 9.90
CA VAL A 118 -11.37 -9.77 9.04
C VAL A 118 -10.43 -10.67 8.23
N THR A 119 -9.30 -10.13 7.76
CA THR A 119 -8.26 -10.88 7.05
C THR A 119 -7.70 -12.03 7.91
N LYS A 120 -7.54 -11.82 9.22
CA LYS A 120 -7.05 -12.85 10.16
C LYS A 120 -8.03 -14.03 10.29
N LEU A 121 -9.30 -13.86 9.95
CA LEU A 121 -10.32 -14.90 10.02
C LEU A 121 -10.56 -15.61 8.67
N MET A 122 -9.93 -15.14 7.60
CA MET A 122 -10.14 -15.64 6.25
C MET A 122 -9.16 -16.75 5.90
N SER A 123 -9.66 -17.79 5.22
CA SER A 123 -8.81 -18.76 4.55
C SER A 123 -8.16 -18.15 3.30
N ASN A 124 -7.15 -18.82 2.73
CA ASN A 124 -6.55 -18.38 1.46
C ASN A 124 -7.60 -18.24 0.33
N LYS A 125 -8.61 -19.12 0.31
CA LYS A 125 -9.68 -19.07 -0.68
C LYS A 125 -10.58 -17.86 -0.45
N ASP A 126 -10.91 -17.57 0.79
CA ASP A 126 -11.75 -16.42 1.17
C ASP A 126 -11.07 -15.11 0.77
N LEU A 127 -9.76 -14.99 1.05
CA LEU A 127 -8.96 -13.82 0.66
C LEU A 127 -8.99 -13.59 -0.85
N VAL A 128 -8.82 -14.66 -1.65
CA VAL A 128 -8.89 -14.57 -3.12
C VAL A 128 -10.29 -14.18 -3.58
N LEU A 129 -11.35 -14.77 -3.01
CA LEU A 129 -12.73 -14.51 -3.40
C LEU A 129 -13.15 -13.06 -3.09
N ALA A 130 -12.91 -12.60 -1.86
CA ALA A 130 -13.23 -11.24 -1.44
C ALA A 130 -12.44 -10.20 -2.26
N ALA A 131 -11.13 -10.39 -2.42
CA ALA A 131 -10.29 -9.48 -3.21
C ALA A 131 -10.65 -9.48 -4.70
N ALA A 132 -11.08 -10.62 -5.26
CA ALA A 132 -11.49 -10.71 -6.66
C ALA A 132 -12.73 -9.88 -6.99
N ARG A 133 -13.53 -9.46 -6.00
CA ARG A 133 -14.69 -8.58 -6.18
C ARG A 133 -14.34 -7.09 -6.10
N ILE A 134 -13.35 -6.74 -5.29
CA ILE A 134 -12.90 -5.36 -5.09
C ILE A 134 -12.09 -4.89 -6.31
N ARG A 135 -12.34 -3.67 -6.79
CA ARG A 135 -11.65 -3.08 -7.94
C ARG A 135 -11.17 -1.68 -7.62
N ASN A 136 -9.86 -1.47 -7.73
CA ASN A 136 -9.22 -0.17 -7.53
C ASN A 136 -8.64 0.27 -8.87
N VAL A 137 -9.35 1.17 -9.57
CA VAL A 137 -8.92 1.67 -10.88
C VAL A 137 -8.15 2.97 -10.71
N THR A 138 -6.88 2.99 -11.12
CA THR A 138 -6.03 4.19 -11.09
C THR A 138 -5.71 4.65 -12.51
N ARG A 139 -5.40 5.94 -12.65
CA ARG A 139 -5.15 6.58 -13.95
C ARG A 139 -4.00 7.58 -13.84
N CYS A 140 -2.95 7.35 -14.63
CA CYS A 140 -1.82 8.28 -14.85
C CYS A 140 -1.66 8.49 -16.37
N ARG A 141 -0.68 7.87 -17.05
CA ARG A 141 -0.62 7.87 -18.53
C ARG A 141 -1.52 6.83 -19.17
N ASN A 142 -1.78 5.74 -18.45
CA ASN A 142 -2.74 4.71 -18.81
C ASN A 142 -3.72 4.47 -17.65
N THR A 143 -4.55 3.44 -17.78
CA THR A 143 -5.50 3.00 -16.75
C THR A 143 -5.07 1.64 -16.22
N MET A 144 -4.98 1.50 -14.90
CA MET A 144 -4.61 0.25 -14.22
C MET A 144 -5.76 -0.25 -13.35
N GLY A 145 -5.88 -1.58 -13.21
CA GLY A 145 -6.85 -2.21 -12.30
C GLY A 145 -8.21 -2.56 -12.90
N GLU A 146 -8.37 -2.42 -14.22
CA GLU A 146 -9.56 -2.90 -14.93
C GLU A 146 -9.66 -4.42 -14.92
N ARG A 147 -10.88 -4.94 -15.14
CA ARG A 147 -11.12 -6.37 -15.24
C ARG A 147 -10.34 -6.94 -16.43
N ASP A 148 -9.77 -8.14 -16.24
CA ASP A 148 -9.00 -8.88 -17.25
C ASP A 148 -7.69 -8.20 -17.69
N VAL A 149 -7.22 -7.19 -16.93
CA VAL A 149 -5.91 -6.55 -17.13
C VAL A 149 -4.96 -6.94 -16.02
N LEU A 150 -3.80 -7.52 -16.37
CA LEU A 150 -2.70 -7.78 -15.45
C LEU A 150 -1.55 -6.81 -15.73
N GLY A 151 -1.39 -5.83 -14.83
CA GLY A 151 -0.30 -4.87 -14.90
C GLY A 151 1.05 -5.44 -14.49
N ILE A 152 2.09 -5.17 -15.28
CA ILE A 152 3.44 -5.65 -15.01
C ILE A 152 4.42 -4.47 -14.95
N ARG A 153 5.11 -4.36 -13.81
CA ARG A 153 6.29 -3.48 -13.66
C ARG A 153 7.48 -4.11 -14.37
N VAL A 154 8.15 -3.35 -15.23
CA VAL A 154 9.51 -3.67 -15.65
C VAL A 154 10.45 -2.90 -14.75
N GLN A 155 11.34 -3.61 -14.05
CA GLN A 155 12.32 -3.02 -13.15
C GLN A 155 13.76 -3.25 -13.65
N PRO A 156 14.24 -2.43 -14.60
CA PRO A 156 15.49 -2.65 -15.28
C PRO A 156 16.65 -2.07 -14.46
N ASN A 157 16.90 -2.63 -13.28
CA ASN A 157 18.00 -2.19 -12.43
C ASN A 157 19.35 -2.60 -13.02
N HIS A 158 20.36 -1.74 -12.89
CA HIS A 158 21.74 -2.05 -13.24
C HIS A 158 22.65 -1.83 -12.02
N PRO A 159 23.61 -2.72 -11.71
CA PRO A 159 24.45 -2.61 -10.50
C PRO A 159 25.22 -1.29 -10.36
N SER A 160 25.49 -0.63 -11.49
CA SER A 160 26.20 0.65 -11.57
C SER A 160 25.34 1.79 -12.14
N ASP A 161 24.03 1.60 -12.24
CA ASP A 161 23.11 2.54 -12.91
C ASP A 161 23.56 2.92 -14.34
N ASP A 162 24.08 1.94 -15.09
CA ASP A 162 24.48 2.16 -16.47
C ASP A 162 23.24 2.34 -17.35
N ILE A 163 23.18 3.47 -18.05
CA ILE A 163 21.98 3.87 -18.81
C ILE A 163 21.72 2.93 -19.98
N ASP A 164 22.75 2.45 -20.66
CA ASP A 164 22.57 1.56 -21.81
C ASP A 164 22.06 0.19 -21.36
N GLY A 165 22.59 -0.34 -20.24
CA GLY A 165 22.08 -1.55 -19.61
C GLY A 165 20.63 -1.43 -19.14
N ILE A 166 20.28 -0.30 -18.51
CA ILE A 166 18.90 0.00 -18.08
C ILE A 166 17.96 0.03 -19.30
N LEU A 167 18.33 0.75 -20.36
CA LEU A 167 17.49 0.86 -21.55
C LEU A 167 17.34 -0.46 -22.30
N LEU A 168 18.40 -1.27 -22.37
CA LEU A 168 18.35 -2.60 -22.96
C LEU A 168 17.35 -3.51 -22.23
N ALA A 169 17.43 -3.57 -20.90
CA ALA A 169 16.53 -4.37 -20.08
C ALA A 169 15.09 -3.83 -20.11
N ALA A 170 14.90 -2.51 -20.14
CA ALA A 170 13.60 -1.88 -20.32
C ALA A 170 12.96 -2.28 -21.67
N PHE A 171 13.75 -2.20 -22.74
CA PHE A 171 13.32 -2.57 -24.08
C PHE A 171 12.98 -4.06 -24.19
N GLU A 172 13.80 -4.94 -23.61
CA GLU A 172 13.51 -6.37 -23.54
C GLU A 172 12.19 -6.64 -22.83
N GLY A 173 11.94 -6.02 -21.67
CA GLY A 173 10.67 -6.15 -20.95
C GLY A 173 9.46 -5.75 -21.80
N LEU A 174 9.58 -4.68 -22.58
CA LEU A 174 8.53 -4.23 -23.49
C LEU A 174 8.25 -5.25 -24.61
N LEU A 175 9.26 -5.98 -25.11
CA LEU A 175 9.06 -7.05 -26.10
C LEU A 175 8.23 -8.22 -25.57
N TYR A 176 8.21 -8.43 -24.26
CA TYR A 176 7.34 -9.40 -23.59
C TYR A 176 5.94 -8.88 -23.28
N GLY A 177 5.62 -7.63 -23.65
CA GLY A 177 4.35 -6.98 -23.32
C GLY A 177 4.28 -6.52 -21.86
N CYS A 178 5.43 -6.39 -21.18
CA CYS A 178 5.51 -5.91 -19.81
C CYS A 178 5.82 -4.40 -19.78
N GLY A 179 5.59 -3.77 -18.63
CA GLY A 179 5.97 -2.38 -18.38
C GLY A 179 4.81 -1.40 -18.50
N ASP A 180 3.59 -1.88 -18.67
CA ASP A 180 2.36 -1.09 -18.65
C ASP A 180 2.08 -0.51 -17.26
N ALA A 181 2.40 -1.22 -16.18
CA ALA A 181 2.24 -0.67 -14.83
C ALA A 181 3.22 0.48 -14.57
N VAL A 182 4.51 0.27 -14.87
CA VAL A 182 5.57 1.28 -14.77
C VAL A 182 6.88 0.73 -15.36
N LEU A 183 7.66 1.59 -16.01
CA LEU A 183 9.10 1.39 -16.22
C LEU A 183 9.81 2.01 -15.02
N GLY A 184 10.15 1.19 -14.02
CA GLY A 184 10.59 1.66 -12.71
C GLY A 184 12.01 1.24 -12.38
N VAL A 185 12.95 2.13 -12.16
CA VAL A 185 14.33 1.76 -11.77
C VAL A 185 14.56 2.05 -10.30
N ASN A 186 15.01 1.07 -9.52
CA ASN A 186 15.59 1.29 -8.20
C ASN A 186 17.09 1.56 -8.36
N PRO A 187 17.53 2.82 -8.22
CA PRO A 187 18.90 3.20 -8.51
C PRO A 187 19.86 2.62 -7.44
N ALA A 188 21.03 2.17 -7.86
CA ALA A 188 22.11 1.81 -6.95
C ALA A 188 22.63 3.03 -6.16
N THR A 189 22.54 4.23 -6.76
CA THR A 189 22.93 5.50 -6.11
C THR A 189 21.75 6.48 -6.04
N ASP A 190 21.31 6.81 -4.82
CA ASP A 190 20.32 7.86 -4.57
C ASP A 190 20.95 9.25 -4.67
N SER A 191 21.13 9.73 -5.90
CA SER A 191 21.58 11.10 -6.19
C SER A 191 20.73 11.76 -7.25
N VAL A 192 20.59 13.08 -7.14
CA VAL A 192 19.81 13.89 -8.09
C VAL A 192 20.31 13.71 -9.53
N GLU A 193 21.62 13.61 -9.73
CA GLU A 193 22.21 13.43 -11.07
C GLU A 193 21.85 12.07 -11.67
N THR A 194 22.03 10.98 -10.91
CA THR A 194 21.70 9.61 -11.34
C THR A 194 20.21 9.49 -11.64
N VAL A 195 19.36 9.93 -10.72
CA VAL A 195 17.90 9.92 -10.87
C VAL A 195 17.47 10.70 -12.11
N SER A 196 18.03 11.90 -12.31
CA SER A 196 17.73 12.72 -13.50
C SER A 196 18.11 12.00 -14.79
N ARG A 197 19.31 11.41 -14.86
CA ARG A 197 19.79 10.68 -16.05
C ARG A 197 18.89 9.48 -16.38
N ILE A 198 18.50 8.71 -15.38
CA ILE A 198 17.61 7.56 -15.54
C ILE A 198 16.24 8.00 -16.06
N LEU A 199 15.61 8.99 -15.41
CA LEU A 199 14.29 9.49 -15.81
C LEU A 199 14.30 10.05 -17.24
N ILE A 200 15.33 10.82 -17.60
CA ILE A 200 15.49 11.35 -18.96
C ILE A 200 15.66 10.21 -19.98
N ALA A 201 16.43 9.17 -19.65
CA ALA A 201 16.64 8.02 -20.54
C ALA A 201 15.33 7.25 -20.77
N LEU A 202 14.60 6.92 -19.70
CA LEU A 202 13.29 6.25 -19.79
C LEU A 202 12.28 7.09 -20.57
N GLN A 203 12.25 8.41 -20.34
CA GLN A 203 11.37 9.30 -21.08
C GLN A 203 11.69 9.31 -22.58
N ARG A 204 12.98 9.32 -22.96
CA ARG A 204 13.38 9.22 -24.37
C ARG A 204 12.89 7.92 -25.01
N LEU A 205 12.96 6.80 -24.30
CA LEU A 205 12.43 5.52 -24.78
C LEU A 205 10.90 5.59 -24.98
N ILE A 206 10.19 6.11 -23.98
CA ILE A 206 8.73 6.29 -24.03
C ILE A 206 8.33 7.17 -25.22
N ASP A 207 8.99 8.30 -25.41
CA ASP A 207 8.66 9.25 -26.48
C ASP A 207 9.03 8.71 -27.86
N ALA A 208 10.18 8.04 -28.00
CA ALA A 208 10.63 7.50 -29.29
C ALA A 208 9.64 6.47 -29.87
N TYR A 209 9.01 5.67 -29.00
CA TYR A 209 8.08 4.61 -29.40
C TYR A 209 6.62 4.89 -29.04
N GLN A 210 6.31 6.09 -28.51
CA GLN A 210 4.97 6.49 -28.06
C GLN A 210 4.32 5.45 -27.13
N ILE A 211 5.10 4.95 -26.17
CA ILE A 211 4.69 3.85 -25.29
C ILE A 211 3.66 4.40 -24.27
N PRO A 212 2.47 3.80 -24.14
CA PRO A 212 1.44 4.25 -23.20
C PRO A 212 1.74 3.75 -21.77
N THR A 213 2.88 4.17 -21.21
CA THR A 213 3.34 3.83 -19.86
C THR A 213 4.00 5.01 -19.17
N GLN A 214 4.13 4.91 -17.85
CA GLN A 214 4.80 5.87 -16.97
C GLN A 214 6.21 5.41 -16.57
N ALA A 215 7.10 6.37 -16.41
CA ALA A 215 8.44 6.16 -15.85
C ALA A 215 8.51 6.53 -14.36
N CYS A 216 9.33 5.80 -13.62
CA CYS A 216 9.62 6.09 -12.22
C CYS A 216 11.08 5.75 -11.89
N CYS A 217 11.73 6.54 -11.04
CA CYS A 217 13.00 6.18 -10.43
C CYS A 217 12.81 6.15 -8.91
N LEU A 218 12.89 4.96 -8.32
CA LEU A 218 12.46 4.63 -6.96
C LEU A 218 13.49 5.08 -5.91
N ALA A 219 13.89 6.35 -5.96
CA ALA A 219 14.76 7.01 -4.99
C ALA A 219 13.95 7.63 -3.84
N HIS A 220 14.60 8.23 -2.84
CA HIS A 220 13.88 9.00 -1.83
C HIS A 220 13.08 10.16 -2.46
N ILE A 221 11.88 10.45 -1.93
CA ILE A 221 10.95 11.46 -2.45
C ILE A 221 11.62 12.83 -2.64
N THR A 222 12.52 13.23 -1.74
CA THR A 222 13.25 14.50 -1.84
C THR A 222 14.20 14.54 -3.03
N THR A 223 14.87 13.43 -3.34
CA THR A 223 15.79 13.35 -4.49
C THR A 223 15.01 13.43 -5.79
N GLN A 224 13.87 12.74 -5.88
CA GLN A 224 12.99 12.78 -7.05
C GLN A 224 12.44 14.20 -7.30
N LEU A 225 11.94 14.86 -6.26
CA LEU A 225 11.43 16.24 -6.37
C LEU A 225 12.53 17.22 -6.76
N GLU A 226 13.75 17.06 -6.26
CA GLU A 226 14.88 17.91 -6.65
C GLU A 226 15.33 17.62 -8.10
N ALA A 227 15.34 16.37 -8.55
CA ALA A 227 15.57 16.02 -9.95
C ALA A 227 14.51 16.67 -10.86
N MET A 228 13.24 16.64 -10.45
CA MET A 228 12.15 17.29 -11.16
C MET A 228 12.34 18.81 -11.25
N ARG A 229 12.77 19.48 -10.18
CA ARG A 229 13.09 20.92 -10.20
C ARG A 229 14.23 21.26 -11.16
N ARG A 230 15.14 20.31 -11.40
CA ARG A 230 16.22 20.42 -12.40
C ARG A 230 15.80 20.02 -13.81
N GLY A 231 14.52 19.74 -14.03
CA GLY A 231 13.94 19.47 -15.34
C GLY A 231 13.85 17.97 -15.70
N ALA A 232 14.10 17.05 -14.77
CA ALA A 232 13.86 15.63 -15.02
C ALA A 232 12.34 15.36 -15.13
N PRO A 233 11.90 14.53 -16.10
CA PRO A 233 10.51 14.18 -16.24
C PRO A 233 10.10 13.17 -15.17
N VAL A 234 9.16 13.55 -14.29
CA VAL A 234 8.58 12.64 -13.28
C VAL A 234 7.12 12.36 -13.66
N ASP A 235 6.78 11.08 -13.87
CA ASP A 235 5.39 10.64 -14.09
C ASP A 235 4.76 10.08 -12.81
N LEU A 236 5.54 9.34 -12.03
CA LEU A 236 5.17 8.82 -10.72
C LEU A 236 6.20 9.23 -9.67
N LEU A 237 5.71 9.60 -8.49
CA LEU A 237 6.52 9.90 -7.32
C LEU A 237 6.54 8.70 -6.38
N PHE A 238 7.69 8.04 -6.31
CA PHE A 238 7.86 6.88 -5.46
C PHE A 238 8.13 7.29 -4.01
N GLN A 239 7.65 6.49 -3.05
CA GLN A 239 8.16 6.52 -1.68
C GLN A 239 7.80 5.23 -0.93
N SER A 240 8.77 4.66 -0.21
CA SER A 240 8.48 3.62 0.78
C SER A 240 7.76 4.24 1.98
N ILE A 241 6.63 3.64 2.38
CA ILE A 241 5.83 4.10 3.54
C ILE A 241 5.63 2.96 4.54
N ALA A 242 5.31 3.32 5.77
CA ALA A 242 5.00 2.42 6.87
C ALA A 242 3.70 2.81 7.58
N GLY A 243 3.21 1.91 8.43
CA GLY A 243 1.93 2.04 9.13
C GLY A 243 1.95 2.91 10.39
N THR A 244 3.08 3.53 10.75
CA THR A 244 3.21 4.40 11.93
C THR A 244 4.04 5.63 11.58
N GLN A 245 3.80 6.73 12.30
CA GLN A 245 4.55 7.98 12.22
C GLN A 245 6.04 7.73 12.48
N ALA A 246 6.36 6.97 13.53
CA ALA A 246 7.75 6.67 13.90
C ALA A 246 8.48 5.87 12.81
N ALA A 247 7.83 4.90 12.18
CA ALA A 247 8.41 4.15 11.08
C ALA A 247 8.60 5.02 9.83
N ASN A 248 7.63 5.89 9.51
CA ASN A 248 7.79 6.87 8.42
C ASN A 248 8.93 7.86 8.69
N ALA A 249 9.08 8.32 9.94
CA ALA A 249 10.19 9.17 10.34
C ALA A 249 11.56 8.47 10.18
N SER A 250 11.62 7.15 10.41
CA SER A 250 12.84 6.35 10.17
C SER A 250 13.23 6.29 8.68
N PHE A 251 12.27 6.46 7.79
CA PHE A 251 12.49 6.60 6.35
C PHE A 251 12.79 8.04 5.93
N GLY A 252 12.77 9.00 6.85
CA GLY A 252 13.02 10.41 6.56
C GLY A 252 11.83 11.15 5.94
N ILE A 253 10.60 10.64 6.10
CA ILE A 253 9.39 11.21 5.49
C ILE A 253 8.33 11.60 6.53
N SER A 254 7.40 12.45 6.11
CA SER A 254 6.20 12.85 6.85
C SER A 254 4.99 12.91 5.91
N LEU A 255 3.77 12.87 6.46
CA LEU A 255 2.54 13.00 5.66
C LEU A 255 2.47 14.33 4.90
N ALA A 256 2.99 15.41 5.49
CA ALA A 256 3.09 16.71 4.83
C ALA A 256 3.99 16.64 3.59
N MET A 257 5.17 16.01 3.70
CA MET A 257 6.08 15.81 2.57
C MET A 257 5.43 15.00 1.44
N LEU A 258 4.64 13.97 1.76
CA LEU A 258 3.90 13.20 0.76
C LEU A 258 2.83 14.04 0.04
N THR A 259 2.12 14.88 0.80
CA THR A 259 1.06 15.76 0.27
C THR A 259 1.66 16.83 -0.65
N GLU A 260 2.66 17.55 -0.15
CA GLU A 260 3.37 18.59 -0.91
C GLU A 260 4.09 18.01 -2.14
N GLY A 261 4.65 16.81 -2.03
CA GLY A 261 5.28 16.11 -3.14
C GLY A 261 4.27 15.76 -4.24
N ARG A 262 3.10 15.23 -3.85
CA ARG A 262 2.00 14.95 -4.78
C ARG A 262 1.57 16.20 -5.54
N GLU A 263 1.38 17.32 -4.83
CA GLU A 263 0.96 18.59 -5.44
C GLU A 263 1.99 19.11 -6.43
N GLN A 264 3.28 19.07 -6.08
CA GLN A 264 4.37 19.48 -6.98
C GLN A 264 4.40 18.65 -8.28
N VAL A 265 4.11 17.34 -8.20
CA VAL A 265 4.09 16.47 -9.39
C VAL A 265 2.85 16.71 -10.24
N LEU A 266 1.70 16.99 -9.64
CA LEU A 266 0.50 17.41 -10.39
C LEU A 266 0.72 18.73 -11.13
N ASP A 267 1.37 19.71 -10.48
CA ASP A 267 1.73 20.96 -11.13
C ASP A 267 2.75 20.73 -12.27
N HIS A 268 3.72 19.84 -12.06
CA HIS A 268 4.65 19.41 -13.11
C HIS A 268 3.94 18.75 -14.30
N HIS A 269 2.95 17.89 -14.06
CA HIS A 269 2.14 17.26 -15.11
C HIS A 269 1.41 18.28 -15.97
N ARG A 270 0.86 19.36 -15.37
CA ARG A 270 0.19 20.44 -16.12
C ARG A 270 1.13 21.19 -17.06
N GLY A 271 2.42 21.22 -16.75
CA GLY A 271 3.46 21.85 -17.57
C GLY A 271 4.01 20.96 -18.69
N ARG A 272 3.57 19.71 -18.81
CA ARG A 272 4.11 18.72 -19.76
C ARG A 272 3.08 18.38 -20.84
N ASP A 273 3.56 18.31 -22.09
CA ASP A 273 2.75 17.86 -23.23
C ASP A 273 2.69 16.33 -23.27
N VAL A 274 1.89 15.75 -22.35
CA VAL A 274 1.66 14.32 -22.22
C VAL A 274 0.15 14.09 -22.15
N PRO A 275 -0.42 13.12 -22.89
CA PRO A 275 -1.86 12.84 -22.87
C PRO A 275 -2.26 12.07 -21.60
N TRP A 276 -2.26 12.74 -20.45
CA TRP A 276 -2.63 12.16 -19.16
C TRP A 276 -4.08 11.61 -19.18
N LYS A 277 -4.28 10.45 -18.55
CA LYS A 277 -5.59 9.82 -18.29
C LYS A 277 -6.15 10.16 -16.92
N GLY A 278 -5.31 10.64 -15.99
CA GLY A 278 -5.73 11.06 -14.65
C GLY A 278 -4.56 11.49 -13.76
N ASP A 279 -4.90 11.73 -12.49
CA ASP A 279 -4.05 12.43 -11.51
C ASP A 279 -3.49 11.49 -10.42
N HIS A 280 -3.43 10.18 -10.67
CA HIS A 280 -2.84 9.21 -9.74
C HIS A 280 -1.32 9.16 -9.93
N VAL A 281 -0.63 10.08 -9.25
CA VAL A 281 0.83 10.29 -9.43
C VAL A 281 1.71 9.67 -8.36
N MET A 282 1.14 9.12 -7.28
CA MET A 282 1.92 8.53 -6.18
C MET A 282 2.15 7.04 -6.42
N TYR A 283 3.37 6.58 -6.16
CA TYR A 283 3.72 5.17 -6.16
C TYR A 283 4.31 4.77 -4.80
N PHE A 284 3.47 4.23 -3.92
CA PHE A 284 3.92 3.76 -2.62
C PHE A 284 4.36 2.30 -2.65
N GLU A 285 5.41 1.99 -1.89
CA GLU A 285 5.78 0.61 -1.58
C GLU A 285 5.69 0.39 -0.07
N THR A 286 5.13 -0.76 0.29
CA THR A 286 4.96 -1.20 1.68
C THR A 286 5.66 -2.54 1.87
N GLY A 287 5.82 -2.97 3.10
CA GLY A 287 6.32 -4.32 3.38
C GLY A 287 6.14 -4.67 4.85
N GLN A 288 5.68 -5.90 5.11
CA GLN A 288 5.65 -6.41 6.48
C GLN A 288 7.07 -6.46 7.03
N GLY A 289 7.24 -6.10 8.30
CA GLY A 289 8.53 -6.08 8.99
C GLY A 289 9.23 -4.72 9.02
N SER A 290 8.88 -3.78 8.13
CA SER A 290 9.43 -2.41 8.13
C SER A 290 9.34 -1.72 9.49
N ALA A 291 8.13 -1.68 10.07
CA ALA A 291 7.90 -1.09 11.39
C ALA A 291 8.62 -1.85 12.52
N LEU A 292 8.75 -3.18 12.42
CA LEU A 292 9.49 -3.98 13.41
C LEU A 292 10.99 -3.67 13.36
N SER A 293 11.57 -3.63 12.15
CA SER A 293 12.99 -3.29 11.94
C SER A 293 13.34 -1.87 12.37
N ALA A 294 12.36 -0.96 12.33
CA ALA A 294 12.50 0.41 12.82
C ALA A 294 12.16 0.57 14.31
N GLU A 295 11.89 -0.52 15.05
CA GLU A 295 11.43 -0.49 16.45
C GLU A 295 10.18 0.40 16.67
N ALA A 296 9.34 0.51 15.65
CA ALA A 296 8.23 1.45 15.53
C ALA A 296 6.89 0.76 15.20
N HIS A 297 6.69 -0.44 15.74
CA HIS A 297 5.52 -1.30 15.50
C HIS A 297 4.45 -1.23 16.60
N HIS A 298 4.53 -0.20 17.44
CA HIS A 298 3.64 0.08 18.57
C HIS A 298 2.95 1.42 18.42
#